data_AF-A0A3A4NLF7-F1
#
_entry.id   AF-A0A3A4NLF7-F1
#
_cell.length_a   1.000
_cell.length_b   1.000
_cell.length_c   1.000
_cell.angle_alpha   90.00
_cell.angle_beta   90.00
_cell.angle_gamma   90.00
#
_symmetry.space_group_name_H-M   'P 1'
#
loop_
_entity.id
_entity.type
_entity.pdbx_description
1 polymer ?
#
loop_
_entity_poly.entity_id
_entity_poly.type
_entity_poly.pdbx_seq_one_letter_code
_entity_poly.pdbx_strand_id
1 'polypeptide(L)'
;MPLDKEIITEGTAEEKKHHLLETIVEMIAVKVDELIESGGIESEPKLRGRRKGGSSRRKRILPSIVNQDAAPISREEIQDFINIDLHLIDSKDYFDKMFRKKRKT
;
A
#
# COMPACT_ATOMS: atom_id res chain seq x y z
N MET A 1 6.25 11.74 20.18
CA MET A 1 7.21 12.68 19.59
C MET A 1 7.02 12.74 18.09
N PRO A 2 7.02 13.95 17.49
CA PRO A 2 7.05 14.07 16.04
C PRO A 2 8.41 13.63 15.48
N LEU A 3 8.43 13.18 14.22
CA LEU A 3 9.69 12.90 13.52
C LEU A 3 10.54 14.17 13.47
N ASP A 4 11.74 14.09 14.02
CA ASP A 4 12.71 15.15 13.97
C ASP A 4 13.41 15.11 12.61
N LYS A 5 13.24 16.19 11.84
CA LYS A 5 13.78 16.26 10.49
C LYS A 5 15.30 16.39 10.51
N GLU A 6 15.87 17.02 11.53
CA GLU A 6 17.31 17.25 11.65
C GLU A 6 18.04 15.92 11.89
N ILE A 7 17.49 15.06 12.75
CA ILE A 7 18.02 13.71 12.98
C ILE A 7 17.94 12.86 11.71
N ILE A 8 16.83 12.96 10.97
CA ILE A 8 16.63 12.18 9.73
C ILE A 8 17.55 12.66 8.59
N THR A 9 17.85 13.95 8.51
CA THR A 9 18.73 14.50 7.46
C THR A 9 20.21 14.40 7.82
N GLU A 10 20.59 14.77 9.04
CA GLU A 10 21.99 15.00 9.42
C GLU A 10 22.53 14.01 10.46
N GLY A 11 21.65 13.26 11.12
CA GLY A 11 22.04 12.28 12.13
C GLY A 11 22.83 11.09 11.56
N THR A 12 23.45 10.33 12.46
CA THR A 12 24.10 9.06 12.15
C THR A 12 23.08 7.94 11.91
N ALA A 13 23.51 6.83 11.32
CA ALA A 13 22.61 5.70 11.06
C ALA A 13 22.01 5.11 12.36
N GLU A 14 22.76 5.15 13.46
CA GLU A 14 22.29 4.68 14.77
C GLU A 14 21.26 5.63 15.38
N GLU A 15 21.49 6.94 15.32
CA GLU A 15 20.54 7.96 15.79
C GLU A 15 19.23 7.94 15.00
N LYS A 16 19.31 7.79 13.66
CA LYS A 16 18.11 7.64 12.82
C LYS A 16 17.30 6.40 13.18
N LYS A 17 17.99 5.28 13.41
CA LYS A 17 17.35 4.02 13.80
C LYS A 17 16.68 4.15 15.16
N HIS A 18 17.37 4.72 16.14
CA HIS A 18 16.84 4.94 17.49
C HIS A 18 15.60 5.83 17.46
N HIS A 19 15.72 7.00 16.82
CA HIS A 19 14.63 7.97 16.72
C HIS A 19 13.39 7.41 16.01
N LEU A 20 13.61 6.63 14.95
CA LEU A 20 12.52 5.99 14.21
C LEU A 20 11.81 4.92 15.05
N LEU A 21 12.57 4.10 15.80
CA LEU A 21 12.00 3.08 16.67
C LEU A 21 11.19 3.70 17.81
N GLU A 22 11.71 4.72 18.48
CA GLU A 22 10.98 5.44 19.54
C GLU A 22 9.67 6.03 19.00
N THR A 23 9.73 6.69 17.84
CA THR A 23 8.54 7.30 17.22
C THR A 23 7.49 6.24 16.84
N ILE A 24 7.92 5.08 16.33
CA ILE A 24 7.00 3.99 15.95
C ILE A 24 6.36 3.37 17.18
N VAL A 25 7.15 3.07 18.22
CA VAL A 25 6.65 2.46 19.47
C VAL A 25 5.62 3.37 20.13
N GLU A 26 5.90 4.68 20.21
CA GLU A 26 4.96 5.64 20.78
C GLU A 26 3.67 5.76 19.96
N MET A 27 3.76 5.77 18.62
CA MET A 27 2.57 5.79 17.76
C MET A 27 1.72 4.53 17.91
N ILE A 28 2.35 3.37 18.11
CA ILE A 28 1.65 2.11 18.31
C ILE A 28 1.00 2.09 19.69
N ALA A 29 1.69 2.54 20.75
CA ALA A 29 1.14 2.60 22.10
C ALA A 29 -0.16 3.40 22.14
N VAL A 30 -0.15 4.62 21.57
CA VAL A 30 -1.36 5.47 21.50
C VAL A 30 -2.49 4.77 20.74
N LYS A 31 -2.19 4.10 19.63
CA LYS A 31 -3.21 3.38 18.85
C LYS A 31 -3.75 2.14 19.53
N VAL A 32 -2.91 1.43 20.29
CA VAL A 32 -3.29 0.24 21.05
C VAL A 32 -4.18 0.66 22.21
N ASP A 33 -3.84 1.73 22.92
CA ASP A 33 -4.68 2.28 23.99
C ASP A 33 -6.03 2.75 23.44
N GLU A 34 -6.05 3.48 22.31
CA GLU A 34 -7.29 3.85 21.62
C GLU A 34 -8.11 2.62 21.18
N LEU A 35 -7.46 1.53 20.75
CA LEU A 35 -8.12 0.29 20.31
C LEU A 35 -8.71 -0.50 21.47
N ILE A 36 -8.03 -0.51 22.62
CA ILE A 36 -8.48 -1.16 23.86
C ILE A 36 -9.66 -0.36 24.44
N GLU A 37 -9.57 0.97 24.49
CA GLU A 37 -10.63 1.84 24.98
C GLU A 37 -11.88 1.84 24.06
N SER A 38 -11.70 1.64 22.75
CA SER A 38 -12.82 1.59 21.79
C SER A 38 -13.52 0.23 21.70
N GLY A 39 -13.04 -0.79 22.42
CA GLY A 39 -13.81 -2.01 22.71
C GLY A 39 -14.28 -2.81 21.48
N GLY A 40 -13.53 -2.83 20.38
CA GLY A 40 -13.98 -3.49 19.15
C GLY A 40 -12.88 -3.87 18.18
N ILE A 41 -12.56 -5.16 18.14
CA ILE A 41 -11.94 -5.82 16.97
C ILE A 41 -13.08 -6.07 15.97
N GLU A 42 -13.63 -5.01 15.38
CA GLU A 42 -14.46 -5.13 14.18
C GLU A 42 -13.99 -4.09 13.17
N SER A 43 -13.38 -4.63 12.13
CA SER A 43 -12.92 -4.00 10.91
C SER A 43 -14.04 -3.20 10.21
N GLU A 44 -13.86 -1.88 10.12
CA GLU A 44 -14.31 -1.04 9.00
C GLU A 44 -13.56 0.31 9.05
N PRO A 45 -12.78 0.69 8.02
CA PRO A 45 -12.10 1.97 8.01
C PRO A 45 -13.10 3.09 7.68
N LYS A 46 -13.69 3.69 8.73
CA LYS A 46 -14.41 4.96 8.59
C LYS A 46 -13.44 6.08 8.21
N LEU A 47 -13.41 6.42 6.92
CA LEU A 47 -12.67 7.54 6.35
C LEU A 47 -13.14 8.86 6.98
N ARG A 48 -12.42 9.33 8.01
CA ARG A 48 -12.59 10.67 8.56
C ARG A 48 -11.99 11.73 7.63
N GLY A 49 -12.87 12.64 7.23
CA GLY A 49 -12.66 14.04 6.82
C GLY A 49 -11.23 14.57 6.66
N ARG A 50 -10.89 14.84 5.39
CA ARG A 50 -10.31 16.10 4.87
C ARG A 50 -9.15 16.71 5.67
N ARG A 51 -7.93 16.18 5.49
CA ARG A 51 -6.70 16.96 5.69
C ARG A 51 -6.20 17.48 4.34
N LYS A 52 -6.23 18.81 4.20
CA LYS A 52 -5.68 19.60 3.09
C LYS A 52 -4.14 19.52 3.20
N GLY A 53 -3.55 18.47 2.64
CA GLY A 53 -2.09 18.23 2.65
C GLY A 53 -1.55 18.23 1.23
N GLY A 54 -0.42 18.91 1.02
CA GLY A 54 0.17 19.24 -0.28
C GLY A 54 0.16 18.10 -1.30
N SER A 55 -0.37 18.41 -2.48
CA SER A 55 -0.33 17.56 -3.66
C SER A 55 1.11 17.35 -4.12
N SER A 56 1.83 16.42 -3.49
CA SER A 56 2.80 15.63 -4.23
C SER A 56 2.04 15.05 -5.41
N ARG A 57 2.39 15.51 -6.63
CA ARG A 57 1.80 15.02 -7.87
C ARG A 57 2.16 13.53 -7.96
N ARG A 58 1.34 12.68 -7.34
CA ARG A 58 1.28 11.25 -7.68
C ARG A 58 1.08 11.27 -9.18
N LYS A 59 2.09 10.85 -9.94
CA LYS A 59 1.96 10.63 -11.38
C LYS A 59 0.75 9.71 -11.49
N ARG A 60 -0.36 10.25 -11.99
CA ARG A 60 -1.56 9.45 -12.21
C ARG A 60 -1.11 8.41 -13.22
N ILE A 61 -0.92 7.17 -12.77
CA ILE A 61 -0.64 6.06 -13.66
C ILE A 61 -1.96 5.86 -14.40
N LEU A 62 -2.08 6.55 -15.52
CA LEU A 62 -3.17 6.33 -16.44
C LEU A 62 -2.84 5.02 -17.16
N PRO A 63 -3.79 4.07 -17.22
CA PRO A 63 -3.58 2.87 -18.02
C PRO A 63 -3.37 3.30 -19.48
N SER A 64 -2.52 2.58 -20.19
CA SER A 64 -2.24 2.84 -21.61
C SER A 64 -3.46 2.64 -22.50
N ILE A 65 -4.47 1.91 -22.02
CA ILE A 65 -5.72 1.62 -22.71
C ILE A 65 -6.86 1.87 -21.72
N VAL A 66 -7.79 2.76 -22.09
CA VAL A 66 -9.04 2.99 -21.37
C VAL A 66 -10.17 2.63 -22.32
N ASN A 67 -10.88 1.54 -22.02
CA ASN A 67 -12.12 1.22 -22.73
C ASN A 67 -13.27 1.93 -22.01
N GLN A 68 -13.82 2.98 -22.64
CA GLN A 68 -14.88 3.81 -22.04
C GLN A 68 -16.23 3.09 -21.98
N ASP A 69 -16.44 2.09 -22.84
CA ASP A 69 -17.68 1.33 -22.96
C ASP A 69 -17.66 0.03 -22.13
N ALA A 70 -16.59 -0.21 -21.36
CA ALA A 70 -16.48 -1.39 -20.53
C ALA A 70 -17.46 -1.31 -19.35
N ALA A 71 -18.14 -2.43 -19.07
CA ALA A 71 -18.95 -2.56 -17.87
C ALA A 71 -18.05 -2.43 -16.62
N PRO A 72 -18.58 -1.87 -15.51
CA PRO A 72 -17.87 -1.88 -14.23
C PRO A 72 -17.55 -3.32 -13.80
N ILE A 73 -16.37 -3.50 -13.21
CA ILE A 73 -15.95 -4.81 -12.69
C ILE A 73 -16.94 -5.25 -11.60
N SER A 74 -17.52 -6.44 -11.77
CA SER A 74 -18.43 -7.05 -10.82
C SER A 74 -17.71 -7.58 -9.58
N ARG A 75 -18.45 -7.84 -8.50
CA ARG A 75 -17.87 -8.41 -7.27
C ARG A 75 -17.36 -9.83 -7.48
N GLU A 76 -18.02 -10.59 -8.35
CA GLU A 76 -17.64 -11.95 -8.71
C GLU A 76 -16.30 -11.94 -9.46
N GLU A 77 -16.15 -11.07 -10.46
CA GLU A 77 -14.87 -10.89 -11.17
C GLU A 77 -13.72 -10.47 -10.24
N ILE A 78 -13.99 -9.64 -9.23
CA ILE A 78 -12.97 -9.28 -8.23
C ILE A 78 -12.54 -10.51 -7.43
N GLN A 79 -13.49 -11.35 -7.00
CA GLN A 79 -13.18 -12.56 -6.23
C GLN A 79 -12.41 -13.57 -7.07
N ASP A 80 -12.83 -13.79 -8.32
CA ASP A 80 -12.15 -14.68 -9.24
C ASP A 80 -10.72 -14.19 -9.52
N PHE A 81 -10.54 -12.88 -9.71
CA PHE A 81 -9.22 -12.28 -9.90
C PHE A 81 -8.28 -12.53 -8.71
N ILE A 82 -8.76 -12.31 -7.48
CA ILE A 82 -7.95 -12.51 -6.26
C ILE A 82 -7.57 -13.99 -6.11
N ASN A 83 -8.51 -14.89 -6.33
CA ASN A 83 -8.32 -16.31 -6.04
C ASN A 83 -7.59 -17.05 -7.16
N ILE A 84 -7.68 -16.59 -8.40
CA ILE A 84 -7.14 -17.30 -9.57
C ILE A 84 -6.02 -16.49 -10.22
N ASP A 85 -6.35 -15.33 -10.77
CA ASP A 85 -5.43 -14.57 -11.63
C ASP A 85 -4.21 -14.04 -10.86
N LEU A 86 -4.40 -13.64 -9.61
CA LEU A 86 -3.30 -13.14 -8.77
C LEU A 86 -2.23 -14.23 -8.55
N HIS A 87 -2.65 -15.47 -8.31
CA HIS A 87 -1.73 -16.60 -8.15
C HIS A 87 -1.00 -16.94 -9.45
N LEU A 88 -1.66 -16.77 -10.59
CA LEU A 88 -1.03 -16.95 -11.90
C LEU A 88 0.02 -15.87 -12.16
N ILE A 89 -0.23 -14.64 -11.73
CA ILE A 89 0.71 -13.52 -11.84
C ILE A 89 1.96 -13.76 -10.97
N ASP A 90 1.81 -14.30 -9.76
CA ASP A 90 2.96 -14.59 -8.91
C ASP A 90 3.77 -15.81 -9.38
N SER A 91 3.16 -16.69 -10.18
CA SER A 91 3.86 -17.84 -10.72
C SER A 91 4.76 -17.45 -11.91
N LYS A 92 6.07 -17.44 -11.65
CA LYS A 92 7.09 -17.15 -12.67
C LYS A 92 6.97 -18.03 -13.91
N ASP A 93 6.58 -19.30 -13.73
CA ASP A 93 6.41 -20.27 -14.82
C ASP A 93 5.26 -19.92 -15.76
N TYR A 94 4.15 -19.38 -15.23
CA TYR A 94 3.03 -18.90 -16.06
C TYR A 94 3.44 -17.71 -16.92
N PHE A 95 4.13 -16.73 -16.32
CA PHE A 95 4.67 -15.59 -17.06
C PHE A 95 5.67 -16.01 -18.12
N ASP A 96 6.59 -16.92 -17.77
CA ASP A 96 7.56 -17.46 -18.72
C ASP A 96 6.86 -18.21 -19.87
N LYS A 97 5.77 -18.94 -19.62
CA LYS A 97 5.00 -19.63 -20.66
C LYS A 97 4.23 -18.67 -21.56
N MET A 98 3.60 -17.64 -21.01
CA MET A 98 2.71 -16.74 -21.75
C MET A 98 3.45 -15.59 -22.46
N PHE A 99 4.57 -15.12 -21.89
CA PHE A 99 5.24 -13.91 -22.35
C PHE A 99 6.70 -14.10 -22.78
N ARG A 100 7.29 -15.31 -22.68
CA ARG A 100 8.61 -15.51 -23.28
C ARG A 100 8.53 -15.34 -24.79
N LYS A 101 9.13 -14.24 -25.24
CA LYS A 101 9.56 -14.05 -26.62
C LYS A 101 10.41 -15.25 -27.03
N LYS A 102 9.91 -16.07 -27.97
CA LYS A 102 10.80 -16.96 -28.73
C LYS A 102 11.84 -16.06 -29.40
N ARG A 103 13.07 -16.08 -28.89
CA ARG A 103 14.20 -15.49 -29.61
C ARG A 103 14.31 -16.26 -30.93
N LYS A 104 13.90 -15.64 -32.04
CA LYS A 104 14.23 -16.12 -33.38
C LYS A 104 15.76 -16.20 -33.43
N THR A 105 16.26 -17.42 -33.49
CA THR A 105 17.67 -17.70 -33.81
C THR A 105 17.77 -17.76 -35.32
#